data_AF-A0A6G8CPH2-F1
#
_entry.id   AF-A0A6G8CPH2-F1
#
_cell.length_a   1.000
_cell.length_b   1.000
_cell.length_c   1.000
_cell.angle_alpha   90.00
_cell.angle_beta   90.00
_cell.angle_gamma   90.00
#
_symmetry.space_group_name_H-M   'P 1'
#
loop_
_entity.id
_entity.type
_entity.pdbx_description
1 polymer ?
#
loop_
_entity_poly.entity_id
_entity_poly.type
_entity_poly.pdbx_seq_one_letter_code
_entity_poly.pdbx_strand_id
1 'polypeptide(L)'
;MTRFKLASIAFSVAVLAGCAGGPNASSRCADPSSTDPACVKADGAQKGKADQAAQQQHNEAESIARFETLQKQLDEEVRDAEVSIEAAVEATKSLPKAQRARNTSVLTTRIPVTDSQSPRVSDMTVLDTVSIELPTTGKKKRGYVNSMNAVKALATRIADSRGGATILVEQASADVRGRKVNTSEGESKTKDGNALTVQKSVNADLPRGIERYTIKAGDLQKRP
;
A
#
# COMPACT_ATOMS: atom_id res chain seq x y z
N MET A 1 15.88 -0.43 38.68
CA MET A 1 14.95 -0.97 39.70
C MET A 1 14.03 0.14 40.17
N THR A 2 12.79 0.14 39.70
CA THR A 2 11.66 0.85 40.32
C THR A 2 10.39 0.18 39.77
N ARG A 3 9.59 -0.35 40.69
CA ARG A 3 8.44 -1.21 40.43
C ARG A 3 7.21 -0.34 40.17
N PHE A 4 6.53 -0.52 39.03
CA PHE A 4 5.19 0.01 38.81
C PHE A 4 4.15 -1.11 38.90
N LYS A 5 3.11 -0.81 39.68
CA LYS A 5 2.06 -1.72 40.13
C LYS A 5 1.05 -2.03 39.01
N LEU A 6 0.55 -3.26 39.04
CA LEU A 6 -0.60 -3.76 38.28
C LEU A 6 -1.83 -2.84 38.40
N ALA A 7 -2.55 -2.67 37.29
CA ALA A 7 -3.99 -2.44 37.29
C ALA A 7 -4.60 -3.16 36.07
N SER A 8 -5.04 -4.40 36.28
CA SER A 8 -5.90 -5.14 35.35
C SER A 8 -7.32 -4.60 35.48
N ILE A 9 -7.91 -4.11 34.39
CA ILE A 9 -9.34 -3.81 34.31
C ILE A 9 -9.97 -4.85 33.39
N ALA A 10 -10.57 -5.86 34.01
CA ALA A 10 -11.51 -6.77 33.39
C ALA A 10 -12.93 -6.23 33.66
N PHE A 11 -13.68 -5.90 32.61
CA PHE A 11 -15.11 -5.68 32.71
C PHE A 11 -15.83 -6.89 32.12
N SER A 12 -16.19 -7.81 33.00
CA SER A 12 -17.16 -8.87 32.76
C SER A 12 -18.51 -8.38 33.28
N VAL A 13 -19.44 -8.07 32.38
CA VAL A 13 -20.86 -7.96 32.75
C VAL A 13 -21.58 -9.15 32.13
N ALA A 14 -21.66 -10.21 32.92
CA ALA A 14 -22.58 -11.30 32.70
C ALA A 14 -23.98 -10.82 33.13
N VAL A 15 -24.89 -10.66 32.18
CA VAL A 15 -26.33 -10.59 32.47
C VAL A 15 -26.89 -12.01 32.33
N LEU A 16 -26.92 -12.74 33.44
CA LEU A 16 -27.70 -13.95 33.61
C LEU A 16 -28.76 -13.67 34.68
N ALA A 17 -29.99 -13.42 34.23
CA ALA A 17 -31.21 -13.66 34.99
C ALA A 17 -32.13 -14.41 34.01
N GLY A 18 -32.25 -15.72 34.16
CA GLY A 18 -33.43 -16.29 34.81
C GLY A 18 -34.36 -16.92 33.78
N CYS A 19 -34.21 -18.23 33.57
CA CYS A 19 -35.17 -19.04 32.82
C CYS A 19 -36.54 -19.00 33.51
N ALA A 20 -37.56 -18.50 32.81
CA ALA A 20 -38.93 -18.96 32.99
C ALA A 20 -39.29 -19.77 31.74
N GLY A 21 -39.19 -21.10 31.86
CA GLY A 21 -39.84 -22.00 30.91
C GLY A 21 -41.35 -21.81 31.00
N GLY A 22 -41.89 -20.95 30.15
CA GLY A 22 -43.30 -20.92 29.80
C GLY A 22 -43.59 -22.01 28.75
N PRO A 23 -44.80 -22.58 28.73
CA PRO A 23 -45.12 -23.76 27.94
C PRO A 23 -44.88 -23.51 26.45
N ASN A 24 -44.24 -24.48 25.80
CA ASN A 24 -44.15 -24.70 24.35
C ASN A 24 -45.19 -23.89 23.54
N ALA A 25 -44.83 -22.69 23.08
CA ALA A 25 -45.50 -22.06 21.94
C ALA A 25 -45.12 -22.77 20.62
N SER A 26 -44.07 -23.60 20.65
CA SER A 26 -43.52 -24.34 19.52
C SER A 26 -44.46 -25.43 18.97
N SER A 27 -45.52 -25.80 19.70
CA SER A 27 -46.50 -26.80 19.24
C SER A 27 -47.79 -26.19 18.69
N ARG A 28 -47.92 -24.86 18.59
CA ARG A 28 -49.12 -24.19 18.03
C ARG A 28 -48.98 -23.70 16.59
N CYS A 29 -47.77 -23.68 16.03
CA CYS A 29 -47.53 -23.33 14.63
C CYS A 29 -47.11 -24.55 13.77
N ALA A 30 -47.26 -25.78 14.27
CA ALA A 30 -46.94 -27.01 13.52
C ALA A 30 -47.99 -27.34 12.43
N ASP A 31 -49.07 -26.56 12.35
CA ASP A 31 -50.11 -26.71 11.35
C ASP A 31 -49.88 -25.69 10.22
N PRO A 32 -49.57 -26.12 8.98
CA PRO A 32 -49.27 -25.25 7.84
C PRO A 32 -50.49 -24.40 7.39
N SER A 33 -51.63 -24.55 8.05
CA SER A 33 -52.90 -23.86 7.77
C SER A 33 -53.31 -22.82 8.84
N SER A 34 -52.49 -22.59 9.88
CA SER A 34 -52.81 -21.64 10.95
C SER A 34 -52.73 -20.19 10.47
N THR A 35 -53.86 -19.48 10.52
CA THR A 35 -53.98 -18.04 10.20
C THR A 35 -53.70 -17.13 11.40
N ASP A 36 -53.13 -17.67 12.48
CA ASP A 36 -52.83 -16.89 13.69
C ASP A 36 -51.75 -15.83 13.38
N PRO A 37 -52.06 -14.52 13.53
CA PRO A 37 -51.13 -13.43 13.17
C PRO A 37 -49.82 -13.44 13.97
N ALA A 38 -49.76 -14.20 15.08
CA ALA A 38 -48.53 -14.42 15.84
C ALA A 38 -47.55 -15.39 15.14
N CYS A 39 -48.05 -16.45 14.48
CA CYS A 39 -47.21 -17.41 13.73
C CYS A 39 -46.66 -16.77 12.44
N VAL A 40 -47.49 -16.01 11.71
CA VAL A 40 -47.09 -15.32 10.46
C VAL A 40 -45.97 -14.29 10.69
N LYS A 41 -45.94 -13.63 11.86
CA LYS A 41 -44.86 -12.69 12.24
C LYS A 41 -43.54 -13.39 12.59
N ALA A 42 -43.60 -14.60 13.16
CA ALA A 42 -42.40 -15.36 13.51
C ALA A 42 -41.69 -15.90 12.26
N ASP A 43 -42.45 -16.42 11.29
CA ASP A 43 -41.90 -16.88 10.00
C ASP A 43 -41.32 -15.72 9.18
N GLY A 44 -41.99 -14.56 9.15
CA GLY A 44 -41.46 -13.35 8.49
C GLY A 44 -40.18 -12.81 9.14
N ALA A 45 -40.08 -12.89 10.47
CA ALA A 45 -38.89 -12.45 11.21
C ALA A 45 -37.70 -13.43 11.08
N GLN A 46 -37.96 -14.74 10.98
CA GLN A 46 -36.92 -15.74 10.72
C GLN A 46 -36.45 -15.69 9.27
N LYS A 47 -37.36 -15.53 8.30
CA LYS A 47 -37.02 -15.35 6.89
C LYS A 47 -36.24 -14.05 6.65
N GLY A 48 -36.65 -12.94 7.27
CA GLY A 48 -35.91 -11.67 7.21
C GLY A 48 -34.49 -11.75 7.81
N LYS A 49 -34.28 -12.55 8.87
CA LYS A 49 -32.93 -12.80 9.42
C LYS A 49 -32.06 -13.69 8.53
N ALA A 50 -32.66 -14.70 7.89
CA ALA A 50 -31.94 -15.55 6.93
C ALA A 50 -31.54 -14.78 5.67
N ASP A 51 -32.44 -13.94 5.15
CA ASP A 51 -32.20 -13.08 3.99
C ASP A 51 -31.13 -12.01 4.30
N GLN A 52 -31.15 -11.43 5.52
CA GLN A 52 -30.11 -10.52 6.00
C GLN A 52 -28.75 -11.23 6.15
N ALA A 53 -28.70 -12.44 6.70
CA ALA A 53 -27.46 -13.21 6.84
C ALA A 53 -26.87 -13.60 5.47
N ALA A 54 -27.70 -13.99 4.50
CA ALA A 54 -27.28 -14.30 3.14
C ALA A 54 -26.74 -13.06 2.41
N GLN A 55 -27.42 -11.91 2.55
CA GLN A 55 -26.93 -10.63 2.00
C GLN A 55 -25.63 -10.18 2.65
N GLN A 56 -25.47 -10.38 3.95
CA GLN A 56 -24.26 -10.01 4.67
C GLN A 56 -23.06 -10.89 4.25
N GLN A 57 -23.28 -12.19 4.05
CA GLN A 57 -22.27 -13.11 3.51
C GLN A 57 -21.88 -12.77 2.07
N HIS A 58 -22.86 -12.40 1.23
CA HIS A 58 -22.58 -12.00 -0.15
C HIS A 58 -21.72 -10.73 -0.23
N ASN A 59 -22.09 -9.69 0.55
CA ASN A 59 -21.33 -8.44 0.62
C ASN A 59 -19.91 -8.66 1.15
N GLU A 60 -19.73 -9.61 2.07
CA GLU A 60 -18.42 -9.96 2.59
C GLU A 60 -17.55 -10.66 1.53
N ALA A 61 -18.11 -11.62 0.79
CA ALA A 61 -17.40 -12.31 -0.29
C ALA A 61 -16.97 -11.34 -1.40
N GLU A 62 -17.83 -10.39 -1.78
CA GLU A 62 -17.49 -9.36 -2.75
C GLU A 62 -16.37 -8.43 -2.25
N SER A 63 -16.41 -8.03 -0.98
CA SER A 63 -15.35 -7.23 -0.37
C SER A 63 -13.99 -7.94 -0.42
N ILE A 64 -13.96 -9.25 -0.11
CA ILE A 64 -12.74 -10.07 -0.23
C ILE A 64 -12.22 -10.02 -1.67
N ALA A 65 -13.09 -10.26 -2.66
CA ALA A 65 -12.69 -10.27 -4.07
C ALA A 65 -12.11 -8.92 -4.54
N ARG A 66 -12.65 -7.79 -4.05
CA ARG A 66 -12.11 -6.45 -4.35
C ARG A 66 -10.73 -6.23 -3.71
N PHE A 67 -10.54 -6.63 -2.46
CA PHE A 67 -9.24 -6.56 -1.81
C PHE A 67 -8.20 -7.47 -2.50
N GLU A 68 -8.56 -8.69 -2.89
CA GLU A 68 -7.68 -9.58 -3.64
C GLU A 68 -7.27 -8.99 -4.99
N THR A 69 -8.22 -8.36 -5.68
CA THR A 69 -7.96 -7.68 -6.97
C THR A 69 -7.00 -6.51 -6.78
N LEU A 70 -7.21 -5.70 -5.74
CA LEU A 70 -6.31 -4.59 -5.42
C LEU A 70 -4.93 -5.09 -5.01
N GLN A 71 -4.81 -6.13 -4.16
CA GLN A 71 -3.51 -6.69 -3.80
C GLN A 71 -2.73 -7.17 -5.04
N LYS A 72 -3.40 -7.83 -6.00
CA LYS A 72 -2.76 -8.22 -7.27
C LYS A 72 -2.20 -7.03 -8.04
N GLN A 73 -2.93 -5.92 -8.11
CA GLN A 73 -2.45 -4.69 -8.77
C GLN A 73 -1.22 -4.10 -8.04
N LEU A 74 -1.22 -4.15 -6.72
CA LEU A 74 -0.10 -3.67 -5.91
C LEU A 74 1.14 -4.59 -6.05
N ASP A 75 0.93 -5.89 -6.16
CA ASP A 75 2.00 -6.87 -6.42
C ASP A 75 2.60 -6.68 -7.82
N GLU A 76 1.77 -6.40 -8.83
CA GLU A 76 2.21 -6.06 -10.19
C GLU A 76 3.06 -4.78 -10.21
N GLU A 77 2.68 -3.76 -9.42
CA GLU A 77 3.46 -2.52 -9.28
C GLU A 77 4.85 -2.78 -8.66
N VAL A 78 4.93 -3.62 -7.61
CA VAL A 78 6.21 -4.02 -7.01
C VAL A 78 7.07 -4.75 -8.04
N ARG A 79 6.48 -5.69 -8.79
CA ARG A 79 7.20 -6.43 -9.84
C ARG A 79 7.70 -5.51 -10.96
N ASP A 80 6.90 -4.54 -11.40
CA ASP A 80 7.33 -3.55 -12.41
C ASP A 80 8.50 -2.69 -11.89
N ALA A 81 8.48 -2.33 -10.61
CA ALA A 81 9.59 -1.62 -9.98
C ALA A 81 10.89 -2.44 -9.96
N GLU A 82 10.81 -3.73 -9.61
CA GLU A 82 11.95 -4.66 -9.65
C GLU A 82 12.53 -4.81 -11.07
N VAL A 83 11.67 -5.05 -12.05
CA VAL A 83 12.10 -5.16 -13.46
C VAL A 83 12.73 -3.86 -13.96
N SER A 84 12.16 -2.71 -13.59
CA SER A 84 12.64 -1.40 -14.02
C SER A 84 13.99 -1.04 -13.40
N ILE A 85 14.22 -1.38 -12.13
CA ILE A 85 15.50 -1.11 -11.49
C ILE A 85 16.59 -2.04 -12.03
N GLU A 86 16.26 -3.30 -12.36
CA GLU A 86 17.18 -4.21 -13.04
C GLU A 86 17.55 -3.69 -14.43
N ALA A 87 16.57 -3.23 -15.22
CA ALA A 87 16.81 -2.61 -16.52
C ALA A 87 17.70 -1.35 -16.40
N ALA A 88 17.52 -0.56 -15.34
CA ALA A 88 18.37 0.59 -15.06
C ALA A 88 19.83 0.17 -14.77
N VAL A 89 20.05 -0.95 -14.08
CA VAL A 89 21.40 -1.52 -13.86
C VAL A 89 21.97 -2.06 -15.16
N GLU A 90 21.19 -2.84 -15.91
CA GLU A 90 21.54 -3.42 -17.21
C GLU A 90 22.06 -2.36 -18.17
N ALA A 91 21.38 -1.22 -18.25
CA ALA A 91 21.77 -0.09 -19.10
C ALA A 91 23.22 0.39 -18.85
N THR A 92 23.75 0.18 -17.65
CA THR A 92 25.11 0.57 -17.28
C THR A 92 26.15 -0.54 -17.44
N LYS A 93 25.76 -1.79 -17.71
CA LYS A 93 26.68 -2.95 -17.72
C LYS A 93 27.84 -2.79 -18.72
N SER A 94 27.60 -2.12 -19.85
CA SER A 94 28.64 -1.82 -20.85
C SER A 94 29.68 -0.78 -20.42
N LEU A 95 29.43 -0.03 -19.33
CA LEU A 95 30.36 0.97 -18.81
C LEU A 95 31.48 0.33 -18.00
N PRO A 96 32.61 1.03 -17.74
CA PRO A 96 33.62 0.58 -16.78
C PRO A 96 33.01 0.38 -15.38
N LYS A 97 33.53 -0.58 -14.60
CA LYS A 97 32.98 -0.94 -13.27
C LYS A 97 32.75 0.26 -12.35
N ALA A 98 33.65 1.24 -12.36
CA ALA A 98 33.55 2.47 -11.56
C ALA A 98 32.39 3.41 -11.97
N GLN A 99 31.78 3.19 -13.13
CA GLN A 99 30.69 3.99 -13.70
C GLN A 99 29.35 3.24 -13.74
N ARG A 100 29.30 2.01 -13.23
CA ARG A 100 28.09 1.18 -13.23
C ARG A 100 27.18 1.52 -12.06
N ALA A 101 25.88 1.35 -12.28
CA ALA A 101 24.90 1.41 -11.22
C ALA A 101 25.12 0.30 -10.20
N ARG A 102 24.71 0.54 -8.96
CA ARG A 102 24.85 -0.42 -7.84
C ARG A 102 23.84 -0.14 -6.74
N ASN A 103 23.88 -0.99 -5.70
CA ASN A 103 23.14 -0.81 -4.45
C ASN A 103 21.66 -0.52 -4.69
N THR A 104 21.02 -1.39 -5.47
CA THR A 104 19.58 -1.31 -5.76
C THR A 104 18.78 -1.92 -4.63
N SER A 105 17.64 -1.31 -4.31
CA SER A 105 16.68 -1.87 -3.36
C SER A 105 15.25 -1.52 -3.78
N VAL A 106 14.34 -2.47 -3.58
CA VAL A 106 12.89 -2.26 -3.66
C VAL A 106 12.33 -2.59 -2.29
N LEU A 107 11.72 -1.62 -1.63
CA LEU A 107 11.15 -1.77 -0.30
C LEU A 107 9.63 -1.69 -0.37
N THR A 108 8.99 -2.55 0.40
CA THR A 108 7.54 -2.59 0.56
C THR A 108 7.17 -2.32 2.02
N THR A 109 5.96 -1.82 2.23
CA THR A 109 5.40 -1.59 3.55
C THR A 109 3.98 -2.14 3.62
N ARG A 110 3.48 -2.38 4.84
CA ARG A 110 2.10 -2.79 5.06
C ARG A 110 1.27 -1.60 5.53
N ILE A 111 0.14 -1.38 4.88
CA ILE A 111 -0.80 -0.32 5.24
C ILE A 111 -2.21 -0.88 5.41
N PRO A 112 -3.00 -0.39 6.37
CA PRO A 112 -4.41 -0.71 6.45
C PRO A 112 -5.19 0.03 5.36
N VAL A 113 -6.00 -0.70 4.60
CA VAL A 113 -6.87 -0.16 3.54
C VAL A 113 -8.33 -0.45 3.87
N THR A 114 -9.16 0.59 3.86
CA THR A 114 -10.61 0.47 4.05
C THR A 114 -11.31 0.37 2.70
N ASP A 115 -12.23 -0.57 2.59
CA ASP A 115 -13.15 -0.71 1.45
C ASP A 115 -14.09 0.50 1.37
N SER A 116 -14.34 1.00 0.17
CA SER A 116 -15.26 2.11 -0.06
C SER A 116 -16.73 1.71 0.08
N GLN A 117 -17.02 0.41 -0.09
CA GLN A 117 -18.38 -0.14 -0.12
C GLN A 117 -18.73 -0.95 1.13
N SER A 118 -17.76 -1.21 2.00
CA SER A 118 -17.97 -1.93 3.26
C SER A 118 -17.09 -1.36 4.38
N PRO A 119 -17.45 -1.56 5.67
CA PRO A 119 -16.62 -1.10 6.79
C PRO A 119 -15.36 -1.96 6.99
N ARG A 120 -15.05 -2.89 6.09
CA ARG A 120 -13.94 -3.81 6.21
C ARG A 120 -12.62 -3.10 5.98
N VAL A 121 -11.63 -3.47 6.80
CA VAL A 121 -10.24 -3.03 6.68
C VAL A 121 -9.38 -4.26 6.44
N SER A 122 -8.45 -4.17 5.49
CA SER A 122 -7.45 -5.19 5.24
C SER A 122 -6.07 -4.57 5.18
N ASP A 123 -5.08 -5.21 5.80
CA ASP A 123 -3.68 -4.84 5.61
C ASP A 123 -3.23 -5.27 4.22
N MET A 124 -2.60 -4.35 3.50
CA MET A 124 -2.10 -4.56 2.15
C MET A 124 -0.62 -4.26 2.09
N THR A 125 0.10 -5.05 1.30
CA THR A 125 1.52 -4.80 1.02
C THR A 125 1.63 -3.90 -0.20
N VAL A 126 2.30 -2.76 -0.04
CA VAL A 126 2.45 -1.74 -1.09
C VAL A 126 3.92 -1.40 -1.31
N LEU A 127 4.24 -0.95 -2.51
CA LEU A 127 5.53 -0.35 -2.81
C LEU A 127 5.72 0.93 -1.98
N ASP A 128 6.85 1.04 -1.29
CA ASP A 128 7.22 2.23 -0.52
C ASP A 128 8.31 3.01 -1.26
N THR A 129 9.49 2.39 -1.43
CA THR A 129 10.64 3.05 -2.05
C THR A 129 11.41 2.15 -3.00
N VAL A 130 12.01 2.78 -4.01
CA VAL A 130 12.93 2.15 -4.95
C VAL A 130 14.21 2.96 -5.00
N SER A 131 15.35 2.36 -4.71
CA SER A 131 16.64 3.05 -4.67
C SER A 131 17.65 2.47 -5.65
N ILE A 132 18.53 3.33 -6.18
CA ILE A 132 19.69 2.97 -6.99
C ILE A 132 20.81 3.99 -6.81
N GLU A 133 22.05 3.54 -6.73
CA GLU A 133 23.22 4.41 -6.71
C GLU A 133 23.86 4.48 -8.09
N LEU A 134 24.12 5.71 -8.55
CA LEU A 134 24.75 5.98 -9.83
C LEU A 134 26.03 6.81 -9.63
N PRO A 135 27.17 6.36 -10.19
CA PRO A 135 28.39 7.15 -10.18
C PRO A 135 28.30 8.37 -11.11
N THR A 136 28.61 9.55 -10.56
CA THR A 136 28.53 10.84 -11.27
C THR A 136 29.50 10.92 -12.44
N THR A 137 30.61 10.17 -12.41
CA THR A 137 31.54 10.03 -13.54
C THR A 137 30.89 9.45 -14.80
N GLY A 138 29.77 8.73 -14.65
CA GLY A 138 29.00 8.17 -15.74
C GLY A 138 28.06 9.16 -16.43
N LYS A 139 27.78 10.34 -15.86
CA LYS A 139 26.67 11.25 -16.27
C LYS A 139 26.57 11.57 -17.76
N LYS A 140 27.70 11.64 -18.47
CA LYS A 140 27.75 11.96 -19.91
C LYS A 140 27.73 10.72 -20.83
N LYS A 141 27.62 9.52 -20.25
CA LYS A 141 27.65 8.25 -20.98
C LYS A 141 26.23 7.78 -21.27
N ARG A 142 26.04 7.19 -22.45
CA ARG A 142 24.72 6.68 -22.89
C ARG A 142 24.10 5.71 -21.89
N GLY A 143 24.89 4.81 -21.31
CA GLY A 143 24.39 3.86 -20.31
C GLY A 143 23.82 4.53 -19.05
N TYR A 144 24.45 5.60 -18.58
CA TYR A 144 23.94 6.40 -17.46
C TYR A 144 22.64 7.10 -17.84
N VAL A 145 22.60 7.74 -19.01
CA VAL A 145 21.40 8.44 -19.49
C VAL A 145 20.23 7.47 -19.59
N ASN A 146 20.46 6.27 -20.13
CA ASN A 146 19.44 5.23 -20.23
C ASN A 146 18.97 4.74 -18.86
N SER A 147 19.89 4.55 -17.91
CA SER A 147 19.56 4.21 -16.52
C SER A 147 18.68 5.28 -15.87
N MET A 148 19.03 6.55 -16.05
CA MET A 148 18.24 7.67 -15.54
C MET A 148 16.87 7.78 -16.19
N ASN A 149 16.76 7.49 -17.50
CA ASN A 149 15.49 7.44 -18.18
C ASN A 149 14.59 6.33 -17.63
N ALA A 150 15.15 5.16 -17.30
CA ALA A 150 14.41 4.08 -16.65
C ALA A 150 13.91 4.49 -15.26
N VAL A 151 14.76 5.12 -14.44
CA VAL A 151 14.38 5.66 -13.11
C VAL A 151 13.25 6.67 -13.24
N LYS A 152 13.35 7.62 -14.19
CA LYS A 152 12.29 8.61 -14.43
C LYS A 152 10.99 7.97 -14.91
N ALA A 153 11.08 7.03 -15.86
CA ALA A 153 9.90 6.33 -16.37
C ALA A 153 9.18 5.54 -15.27
N LEU A 154 9.94 4.89 -14.38
CA LEU A 154 9.37 4.21 -13.22
C LEU A 154 8.68 5.21 -12.28
N ALA A 155 9.33 6.32 -11.94
CA ALA A 155 8.73 7.34 -11.08
C ALA A 155 7.46 7.95 -11.70
N THR A 156 7.42 8.16 -13.02
CA THR A 156 6.22 8.60 -13.74
C THR A 156 5.09 7.59 -13.60
N ARG A 157 5.35 6.29 -13.82
CA ARG A 157 4.31 5.26 -13.68
C ARG A 157 3.78 5.15 -12.26
N ILE A 158 4.66 5.24 -11.26
CA ILE A 158 4.25 5.28 -9.84
C ILE A 158 3.41 6.53 -9.56
N ALA A 159 3.80 7.69 -10.11
CA ALA A 159 3.00 8.91 -9.97
C ALA A 159 1.61 8.75 -10.60
N ASP A 160 1.52 8.07 -11.75
CA ASP A 160 0.25 7.83 -12.42
C ASP A 160 -0.63 6.79 -11.69
N SER A 161 -0.04 5.80 -11.03
CA SER A 161 -0.78 4.83 -10.22
C SER A 161 -1.20 5.38 -8.85
N ARG A 162 -0.37 6.22 -8.22
CA ARG A 162 -0.52 6.72 -6.84
C ARG A 162 -0.96 8.18 -6.72
N GLY A 163 -1.17 8.89 -7.83
CA GLY A 163 -1.46 10.32 -7.82
C GLY A 163 -0.26 11.22 -7.57
N GLY A 164 0.92 10.64 -7.30
CA GLY A 164 2.18 11.37 -7.22
C GLY A 164 3.37 10.49 -6.85
N ALA A 165 4.58 11.00 -7.13
CA ALA A 165 5.83 10.37 -6.72
C ALA A 165 6.91 11.42 -6.47
N THR A 166 7.89 11.09 -5.62
CA THR A 166 9.06 11.93 -5.36
C THR A 166 10.34 11.18 -5.67
N ILE A 167 11.22 11.76 -6.48
CA ILE A 167 12.60 11.32 -6.64
C ILE A 167 13.47 12.13 -5.69
N LEU A 168 13.91 11.50 -4.60
CA LEU A 168 14.93 12.05 -3.71
C LEU A 168 16.32 11.69 -4.25
N VAL A 169 17.11 12.72 -4.58
CA VAL A 169 18.51 12.57 -4.99
C VAL A 169 19.40 12.92 -3.81
N GLU A 170 19.96 11.91 -3.17
CA GLU A 170 20.98 12.10 -2.15
C GLU A 170 22.35 12.33 -2.81
N GLN A 171 23.03 13.39 -2.41
CA GLN A 171 24.31 13.81 -2.98
C GLN A 171 25.39 13.81 -1.91
N ALA A 172 26.59 13.33 -2.27
CA ALA A 172 27.72 13.33 -1.37
C ALA A 172 28.10 14.76 -0.97
N SER A 173 28.25 15.01 0.35
CA SER A 173 28.58 16.33 0.90
C SER A 173 29.85 16.94 0.26
N ALA A 174 30.86 16.11 -0.02
CA ALA A 174 32.10 16.54 -0.67
C ALA A 174 31.89 17.08 -2.09
N ASP A 175 30.92 16.56 -2.83
CA ASP A 175 30.64 16.99 -4.20
C ASP A 175 29.76 18.25 -4.24
N VAL A 176 28.84 18.40 -3.29
CA VAL A 176 28.05 19.62 -3.12
C VAL A 176 28.97 20.79 -2.74
N ARG A 177 29.82 20.61 -1.72
CA ARG A 177 30.83 21.62 -1.32
C ARG A 177 31.78 21.97 -2.46
N GLY A 178 32.16 20.96 -3.26
CA GLY A 178 32.98 21.14 -4.45
C GLY A 178 32.25 21.67 -5.68
N ARG A 179 30.95 22.01 -5.58
CA ARG A 179 30.10 22.49 -6.69
C ARG A 179 30.09 21.56 -7.92
N LYS A 180 30.25 20.25 -7.70
CA LYS A 180 30.32 19.23 -8.77
C LYS A 180 28.96 18.68 -9.18
N VAL A 181 27.92 18.99 -8.40
CA VAL A 181 26.56 18.52 -8.59
C VAL A 181 25.59 19.70 -8.57
N ASN A 182 24.46 19.54 -9.25
CA ASN A 182 23.40 20.52 -9.26
C ASN A 182 22.48 20.26 -8.05
N THR A 183 22.18 21.30 -7.27
CA THR A 183 21.33 21.25 -6.06
C THR A 183 19.92 21.82 -6.27
N SER A 184 19.56 22.17 -7.51
CA SER A 184 18.21 22.64 -7.85
C SER A 184 17.20 21.51 -7.75
N GLU A 185 16.08 21.81 -7.13
CA GLU A 185 14.90 20.96 -7.04
C GLU A 185 13.86 21.37 -8.09
N GLY A 186 12.81 20.58 -8.24
CA GLY A 186 11.73 20.96 -9.13
C GLY A 186 10.53 20.03 -9.03
N GLU A 187 9.40 20.55 -9.47
CA GLU A 187 8.16 19.80 -9.62
C GLU A 187 7.78 19.80 -11.10
N SER A 188 7.27 18.67 -11.56
CA SER A 188 6.72 18.49 -12.89
C SER A 188 5.43 17.70 -12.79
N LYS A 189 4.65 17.68 -13.86
CA LYS A 189 3.45 16.84 -13.94
C LYS A 189 3.67 15.73 -14.95
N THR A 190 3.12 14.56 -14.66
CA THR A 190 2.98 13.49 -15.65
C THR A 190 2.00 13.92 -16.73
N LYS A 191 1.87 13.09 -17.78
CA LYS A 191 0.88 13.33 -18.85
C LYS A 191 -0.55 13.35 -18.30
N ASP A 192 -0.81 12.57 -17.24
CA ASP A 192 -2.12 12.44 -16.61
C ASP A 192 -2.34 13.51 -15.53
N GLY A 193 -1.39 14.44 -15.35
CA GLY A 193 -1.51 15.57 -14.44
C GLY A 193 -1.03 15.31 -13.01
N ASN A 194 -0.54 14.11 -12.72
CA ASN A 194 -0.05 13.71 -11.39
C ASN A 194 1.31 14.35 -11.08
N ALA A 195 1.56 14.64 -9.80
CA ALA A 195 2.77 15.36 -9.40
C ALA A 195 4.00 14.44 -9.40
N LEU A 196 5.08 14.87 -10.07
CA LEU A 196 6.38 14.24 -10.02
C LEU A 196 7.41 15.25 -9.50
N THR A 197 7.82 15.08 -8.24
CA THR A 197 8.73 15.98 -7.54
C THR A 197 10.14 15.43 -7.57
N VAL A 198 11.14 16.30 -7.73
CA VAL A 198 12.56 15.99 -7.59
C VAL A 198 13.11 16.83 -6.44
N GLN A 199 13.49 16.15 -5.35
CA GLN A 199 14.14 16.76 -4.18
C GLN A 199 15.60 16.37 -4.11
N LYS A 200 16.42 17.20 -3.47
CA LYS A 200 17.85 16.94 -3.32
C LYS A 200 18.28 17.11 -1.88
N SER A 201 18.90 16.08 -1.34
CA SER A 201 19.46 16.13 0.01
C SER A 201 20.96 15.91 -0.03
N VAL A 202 21.64 16.45 0.97
CA VAL A 202 23.06 16.20 1.19
C VAL A 202 23.18 15.05 2.18
N ASN A 203 23.90 14.00 1.80
CA ASN A 203 24.20 12.85 2.66
C ASN A 203 25.72 12.77 2.90
N ALA A 204 26.12 12.78 4.17
CA ALA A 204 27.52 12.75 4.58
C ALA A 204 28.14 11.34 4.46
N ASP A 205 27.31 10.30 4.52
CA ASP A 205 27.73 8.90 4.45
C ASP A 205 27.85 8.41 3.01
N LEU A 206 27.35 9.19 2.04
CA LEU A 206 27.44 8.84 0.63
C LEU A 206 28.88 9.09 0.12
N PRO A 207 29.53 8.08 -0.49
CA PRO A 207 30.87 8.25 -1.03
C PRO A 207 30.94 9.33 -2.11
N ARG A 208 32.09 10.02 -2.17
CA ARG A 208 32.34 11.00 -3.23
C ARG A 208 32.18 10.37 -4.62
N GLY A 209 31.57 11.12 -5.53
CA GLY A 209 31.35 10.72 -6.90
C GLY A 209 30.11 9.84 -7.09
N ILE A 210 29.24 9.71 -6.09
CA ILE A 210 28.02 8.90 -6.13
C ILE A 210 26.82 9.80 -5.83
N GLU A 211 25.71 9.53 -6.53
CA GLU A 211 24.38 10.01 -6.18
C GLU A 211 23.47 8.81 -5.94
N ARG A 212 22.66 8.84 -4.88
CA ARG A 212 21.60 7.86 -4.64
C ARG A 212 20.28 8.45 -5.08
N TYR A 213 19.58 7.74 -5.95
CA TYR A 213 18.26 8.11 -6.43
C TYR A 213 17.26 7.20 -5.74
N THR A 214 16.38 7.78 -4.94
CA THR A 214 15.31 7.08 -4.22
C THR A 214 13.97 7.59 -4.72
N ILE A 215 13.20 6.74 -5.39
CA ILE A 215 11.81 7.02 -5.72
C ILE A 215 10.97 6.66 -4.50
N LYS A 216 10.17 7.61 -4.01
CA LYS A 216 9.15 7.41 -2.99
C LYS A 216 7.78 7.42 -3.66
N ALA A 217 7.01 6.36 -3.45
CA ALA A 217 5.64 6.29 -3.91
C ALA A 217 4.75 7.29 -3.13
N GLY A 218 3.77 7.86 -3.82
CA GLY A 218 2.69 8.60 -3.17
C GLY A 218 1.73 7.67 -2.43
N ASP A 219 0.85 8.27 -1.63
CA ASP A 219 -0.16 7.53 -0.88
C ASP A 219 -1.09 6.74 -1.82
N LEU A 220 -1.60 5.60 -1.33
CA LEU A 220 -2.60 4.84 -2.06
C LEU A 220 -3.91 5.64 -2.14
N GLN A 221 -4.24 6.12 -3.34
CA GLN A 221 -5.49 6.86 -3.59
C GLN A 221 -6.69 5.94 -3.80
N LYS A 222 -6.45 4.72 -4.32
CA LYS A 222 -7.52 3.78 -4.66
C LYS A 222 -7.99 3.05 -3.41
N ARG A 223 -9.26 3.26 -3.07
CA ARG A 223 -10.00 2.38 -2.15
C ARG A 223 -10.74 1.34 -3.00
N PRO A 224 -10.69 0.06 -2.63
CA PRO A 224 -11.45 -0.98 -3.31
C PRO A 224 -12.95 -0.76 -3.13
#